data_AF-A0A0Q4BI62-F1
#
_entry.id   AF-A0A0Q4BI62-F1
#
_cell.length_a   1.000
_cell.length_b   1.000
_cell.length_c   1.000
_cell.angle_alpha   90.00
_cell.angle_beta   90.00
_cell.angle_gamma   90.00
#
_symmetry.space_group_name_H-M   'P 1'
#
loop_
_entity.id
_entity.type
_entity.pdbx_description
1 polymer ?
#
loop_
_entity_poly.entity_id
_entity_poly.type
_entity_poly.pdbx_seq_one_letter_code
_entity_poly.pdbx_strand_id
1 'polypeptide(L)'
;MGRFRFVRARSYKDYWIINELSEQCNEEGRDGRFRWCHAGGDRVTLPFVEDGAEAKLVVTRERRPKIVGFYTYDSDELRLDVLYVVPRMRGKGVALEIVNDFIGMFPEGSELGVLRPCLAVRRMLNKHFHGTFRAIEMEDGGSYIVHYAEEDLRFPGAVY
;
A
#
# COMPACT_ATOMS: atom_id res chain seq x y z
N MET A 1 -8.69 13.78 15.53
CA MET A 1 -7.50 12.92 15.80
C MET A 1 -7.76 11.53 15.24
N GLY A 2 -6.87 11.00 14.38
CA GLY A 2 -7.03 9.69 13.73
C GLY A 2 -6.97 8.49 14.70
N ARG A 3 -7.45 7.32 14.25
CA ARG A 3 -7.56 6.09 15.08
C ARG A 3 -6.25 5.32 15.17
N PHE A 4 -5.36 5.54 14.21
CA PHE A 4 -4.06 4.88 14.13
C PHE A 4 -2.91 5.86 14.39
N ARG A 5 -1.77 5.29 14.77
CA ARG A 5 -0.48 5.96 14.86
C ARG A 5 0.44 5.35 13.82
N PHE A 6 1.14 6.19 13.09
CA PHE A 6 2.12 5.80 12.09
C PHE A 6 3.52 5.99 12.68
N VAL A 7 4.31 4.92 12.71
CA VAL A 7 5.62 4.89 13.35
C VAL A 7 6.65 4.54 12.31
N ARG A 8 7.57 5.47 12.00
CA ARG A 8 8.67 5.22 11.06
C ARG A 8 9.54 4.09 11.60
N ALA A 9 9.78 3.07 10.78
CA ALA A 9 10.71 1.99 11.07
C ALA A 9 12.13 2.58 11.11
N ARG A 10 12.88 2.26 12.16
CA ARG A 10 14.26 2.78 12.35
C ARG A 10 15.24 1.73 12.84
N SER A 11 14.73 0.61 13.36
CA SER A 11 15.53 -0.43 13.97
C SER A 11 15.40 -1.75 13.23
N TYR A 12 16.42 -2.60 13.34
CA TYR A 12 16.37 -3.97 12.86
C TYR A 12 15.10 -4.71 13.31
N LYS A 13 14.65 -4.46 14.54
CA LYS A 13 13.43 -5.04 15.09
C LYS A 13 12.17 -4.63 14.33
N ASP A 14 12.08 -3.37 13.90
CA ASP A 14 10.93 -2.88 13.12
C ASP A 14 10.88 -3.55 11.75
N TYR A 15 12.03 -3.65 11.08
CA TYR A 15 12.15 -4.34 9.79
C TYR A 15 11.92 -5.85 9.91
N TRP A 16 12.32 -6.47 11.01
CA TRP A 16 11.98 -7.87 11.29
C TRP A 16 10.46 -8.06 11.42
N ILE A 17 9.76 -7.15 12.12
CA ILE A 17 8.28 -7.20 12.20
C ILE A 17 7.63 -7.01 10.82
N ILE A 18 8.16 -6.10 10.00
CA ILE A 18 7.67 -5.90 8.63
C ILE A 18 7.85 -7.19 7.82
N ASN A 19 9.01 -7.82 7.89
CA ASN A 19 9.27 -9.10 7.22
C ASN A 19 8.31 -10.20 7.67
N GLU A 20 8.06 -10.33 8.97
CA GLU A 20 7.09 -11.29 9.51
C GLU A 20 5.65 -11.02 9.02
N LEU A 21 5.24 -9.75 8.96
CA LEU A 21 3.92 -9.38 8.43
C LEU A 21 3.81 -9.64 6.93
N SER A 22 4.91 -9.43 6.21
CA SER A 22 5.05 -9.74 4.78
C SER A 22 5.00 -11.25 4.53
N GLU A 23 5.62 -12.07 5.38
CA GLU A 23 5.56 -13.52 5.33
C GLU A 23 4.14 -14.03 5.61
N GLN A 24 3.50 -13.55 6.68
CA GLN A 24 2.10 -13.86 6.99
C GLN A 24 1.17 -13.46 5.83
N CYS A 25 1.42 -12.31 5.20
CA CYS A 25 0.68 -11.88 4.01
C CYS A 25 0.83 -12.87 2.84
N ASN A 26 2.04 -13.37 2.60
CA ASN A 26 2.31 -14.31 1.51
C ASN A 26 1.66 -15.68 1.75
N GLU A 27 1.66 -16.17 2.99
CA GLU A 27 0.98 -17.40 3.35
C GLU A 27 -0.55 -17.28 3.15
N GLU A 28 -1.12 -16.14 3.54
CA GLU A 28 -2.54 -15.81 3.32
C GLU A 28 -2.89 -15.62 1.82
N GLY A 29 -1.92 -15.22 1.00
CA GLY A 29 -2.06 -14.99 -0.44
C GLY A 29 -2.36 -16.24 -1.27
N ARG A 30 -2.19 -17.46 -0.71
CA ARG A 30 -2.54 -18.72 -1.37
C ARG A 30 -4.04 -18.88 -1.68
N ASP A 31 -4.91 -18.07 -1.04
CA ASP A 31 -6.36 -18.03 -1.29
C ASP A 31 -6.80 -16.98 -2.34
N GLY A 32 -5.86 -16.34 -3.05
CA GLY A 32 -6.16 -15.48 -4.22
C GLY A 32 -6.81 -14.13 -3.91
N ARG A 33 -6.96 -13.75 -2.64
CA ARG A 33 -7.60 -12.49 -2.20
C ARG A 33 -6.63 -11.31 -2.02
N PHE A 34 -5.34 -11.52 -2.22
CA PHE A 34 -4.34 -10.46 -2.18
C PHE A 34 -3.32 -10.69 -3.28
N ARG A 35 -3.39 -9.86 -4.33
CA ARG A 35 -2.29 -9.63 -5.28
C ARG A 35 -1.84 -8.20 -5.07
N TRP A 36 -0.56 -8.02 -4.79
CA TRP A 36 0.31 -6.85 -4.90
C TRP A 36 1.64 -7.52 -4.55
N CYS A 37 2.49 -7.97 -5.46
CA CYS A 37 2.68 -7.68 -6.87
C CYS A 37 2.27 -8.90 -7.71
N HIS A 38 2.67 -8.95 -8.98
CA HIS A 38 2.57 -10.09 -9.93
C HIS A 38 1.32 -10.13 -10.82
N ALA A 39 1.58 -9.91 -12.11
CA ALA A 39 0.85 -10.56 -13.19
C ALA A 39 0.96 -12.08 -12.99
N GLY A 40 -0.08 -12.84 -13.35
CA GLY A 40 -0.10 -14.28 -13.11
C GLY A 40 1.06 -14.98 -13.83
N GLY A 41 1.91 -15.68 -13.07
CA GLY A 41 3.00 -16.51 -13.63
C GLY A 41 4.29 -16.52 -12.81
N ASP A 42 4.57 -15.45 -12.05
CA ASP A 42 5.86 -15.32 -11.37
C ASP A 42 5.87 -16.01 -9.99
N ARG A 43 6.80 -16.96 -9.82
CA ARG A 43 7.09 -17.64 -8.55
C ARG A 43 8.29 -16.99 -7.87
N VAL A 44 8.21 -15.79 -7.29
CA VAL A 44 9.23 -15.40 -6.28
C VAL A 44 8.82 -14.29 -5.29
N THR A 45 9.26 -14.51 -4.05
CA THR A 45 9.68 -13.64 -2.92
C THR A 45 8.77 -12.54 -2.36
N LEU A 46 8.88 -12.38 -1.04
CA LEU A 46 8.34 -11.31 -0.18
C LEU A 46 8.34 -9.93 -0.85
N PRO A 47 7.43 -9.01 -0.47
CA PRO A 47 7.64 -7.60 -0.75
C PRO A 47 9.03 -7.22 -0.22
N PHE A 48 9.98 -7.06 -1.14
CA PHE A 48 11.33 -6.63 -0.85
C PHE A 48 11.24 -5.12 -0.62
N VAL A 49 11.62 -4.68 0.57
CA VAL A 49 11.82 -3.25 0.81
C VAL A 49 13.10 -2.89 0.06
N GLU A 50 12.98 -2.13 -1.02
CA GLU A 50 14.13 -1.68 -1.81
C GLU A 50 15.15 -0.95 -0.92
N ASP A 51 16.44 -1.07 -1.26
CA ASP A 51 17.48 -0.29 -0.60
C ASP A 51 17.22 1.21 -0.86
N GLY A 52 16.87 1.94 0.19
CA GLY A 52 16.46 3.36 0.10
C GLY A 52 14.99 3.59 0.47
N ALA A 53 14.14 2.57 0.36
CA ALA A 53 12.73 2.70 0.73
C ALA A 53 12.55 2.86 2.25
N GLU A 54 11.76 3.86 2.62
CA GLU A 54 11.34 4.08 3.99
C GLU A 54 10.11 3.24 4.31
N ALA A 55 9.91 2.92 5.60
CA ALA A 55 8.75 2.16 6.05
C ALA A 55 8.11 2.77 7.29
N LYS A 56 6.80 2.61 7.42
CA LYS A 56 6.04 2.97 8.61
C LYS A 56 5.14 1.82 9.05
N LEU A 57 5.19 1.51 10.34
CA LEU A 57 4.26 0.61 11.02
C LEU A 57 2.97 1.35 11.36
N VAL A 58 1.83 0.67 11.18
CA VAL A 58 0.50 1.18 11.53
C VAL A 58 0.07 0.55 12.84
N VAL A 59 -0.16 1.37 13.86
CA VAL A 59 -0.39 0.92 15.24
C VAL A 59 -1.71 1.49 15.77
N THR A 60 -2.51 0.68 16.46
CA THR A 60 -3.71 1.17 17.14
C THR A 60 -3.36 2.13 18.28
N ARG A 61 -4.22 3.13 18.55
CA ARG A 61 -4.08 4.05 19.70
C ARG A 61 -4.72 3.53 21.00
N GLU A 62 -4.98 2.23 21.08
CA GLU A 62 -5.57 1.59 22.26
C GLU A 62 -4.57 1.51 23.42
N ARG A 63 -5.07 1.30 24.65
CA ARG A 63 -4.23 1.11 25.86
C ARG A 63 -3.16 0.03 25.69
N ARG A 64 -3.45 -0.99 24.87
CA ARG A 64 -2.48 -1.99 24.42
C ARG A 64 -2.32 -1.86 22.90
N PRO A 65 -1.32 -1.12 22.41
CA PRO A 65 -1.14 -0.88 20.99
C PRO A 65 -0.88 -2.19 20.25
N LYS A 66 -1.51 -2.35 19.09
CA LYS A 66 -1.32 -3.49 18.20
C LYS A 66 -0.90 -2.99 16.84
N ILE A 67 0.06 -3.69 16.23
CA ILE A 67 0.43 -3.47 14.84
C ILE A 67 -0.68 -4.09 13.97
N VAL A 68 -1.18 -3.29 13.03
CA VAL A 68 -2.34 -3.62 12.20
C VAL A 68 -2.04 -3.50 10.71
N GLY A 69 -0.80 -3.18 10.36
CA GLY A 69 -0.36 -2.99 9.00
C GLY A 69 0.99 -2.30 8.96
N PHE A 70 1.48 -2.11 7.75
CA PHE A 70 2.64 -1.29 7.46
C PHE A 70 2.47 -0.72 6.05
N TYR A 71 3.30 0.25 5.71
CA TYR A 71 3.47 0.67 4.33
C TYR A 71 4.91 1.13 4.10
N THR A 72 5.36 1.01 2.86
CA THR A 72 6.68 1.47 2.43
C THR A 72 6.55 2.50 1.33
N TYR A 73 7.54 3.37 1.23
CA TYR A 73 7.54 4.47 0.29
C TYR A 73 8.96 4.94 -0.01
N ASP A 74 9.11 5.56 -1.18
CA ASP A 74 10.26 6.36 -1.55
C ASP A 74 9.89 7.85 -1.42
N SER A 75 10.63 8.57 -0.58
CA SER A 75 10.38 9.99 -0.34
C SER A 75 10.99 10.90 -1.41
N ASP A 76 12.05 10.47 -2.09
CA ASP A 76 12.69 11.20 -3.18
C ASP A 76 11.85 11.09 -4.46
N GLU A 77 11.24 9.92 -4.70
CA GLU A 77 10.34 9.70 -5.83
C GLU A 77 8.87 10.03 -5.57
N LEU A 78 8.52 10.45 -4.33
CA LEU A 78 7.13 10.71 -3.91
C LEU A 78 6.20 9.51 -4.17
N ARG A 79 6.70 8.29 -3.95
CA ARG A 79 6.09 7.03 -4.42
C ARG A 79 5.69 6.13 -3.25
N LEU A 80 4.45 5.63 -3.27
CA LEU A 80 3.99 4.60 -2.35
C LEU A 80 4.26 3.21 -2.95
N ASP A 81 5.07 2.40 -2.27
CA ASP A 81 5.54 1.12 -2.82
C ASP A 81 4.76 -0.08 -2.30
N VAL A 82 4.44 -0.11 -1.01
CA VAL A 82 3.70 -1.22 -0.40
C VAL A 82 2.69 -0.66 0.59
N LEU A 83 1.48 -1.23 0.61
CA LEU A 83 0.48 -0.99 1.65
C LEU A 83 -0.11 -2.31 2.11
N TYR A 84 0.06 -2.63 3.39
CA TYR A 84 -0.48 -3.84 4.00
C TYR A 84 -1.37 -3.54 5.21
N VAL A 85 -2.49 -4.27 5.29
CA VAL A 85 -3.41 -4.26 6.42
C VAL A 85 -3.75 -5.70 6.80
N VAL A 86 -3.55 -6.04 8.07
CA VAL A 86 -3.86 -7.39 8.59
C VAL A 86 -5.34 -7.73 8.35
N PRO A 87 -5.70 -8.98 7.99
CA PRO A 87 -7.05 -9.34 7.55
C PRO A 87 -8.18 -8.87 8.47
N ARG A 88 -8.02 -9.09 9.79
CA ARG A 88 -8.99 -8.70 10.81
C ARG A 88 -9.26 -7.19 10.92
N MET A 89 -8.45 -6.36 10.25
CA MET A 89 -8.57 -4.91 10.22
C MET A 89 -8.98 -4.36 8.85
N ARG A 90 -9.11 -5.21 7.83
CA ARG A 90 -9.65 -4.82 6.52
C ARG A 90 -11.10 -4.38 6.66
N GLY A 91 -11.53 -3.42 5.83
CA GLY A 91 -12.86 -2.81 5.92
C GLY A 91 -13.04 -1.79 7.06
N LYS A 92 -12.08 -1.65 7.97
CA LYS A 92 -12.13 -0.68 9.07
C LYS A 92 -11.55 0.70 8.73
N GLY A 93 -11.23 0.95 7.45
CA GLY A 93 -10.67 2.22 6.98
C GLY A 93 -9.17 2.41 7.22
N VAL A 94 -8.43 1.36 7.63
CA VAL A 94 -6.97 1.45 7.88
C VAL A 94 -6.21 1.89 6.64
N ALA A 95 -6.52 1.30 5.48
CA ALA A 95 -5.87 1.63 4.21
C ALA A 95 -6.08 3.10 3.82
N LEU A 96 -7.26 3.67 4.08
CA LEU A 96 -7.51 5.08 3.83
C LEU A 96 -6.71 5.98 4.76
N GLU A 97 -6.59 5.62 6.05
CA GLU A 97 -5.75 6.37 6.99
C GLU A 97 -4.26 6.27 6.63
N ILE A 98 -3.79 5.12 6.11
CA ILE A 98 -2.43 4.98 5.57
C ILE A 98 -2.20 5.95 4.41
N VAL A 99 -3.10 5.95 3.42
CA VAL A 99 -2.95 6.81 2.23
C VAL A 99 -2.98 8.29 2.62
N ASN A 100 -3.85 8.69 3.55
CA ASN A 100 -3.85 10.06 4.09
C ASN A 100 -2.56 10.42 4.82
N ASP A 101 -1.99 9.49 5.61
CA ASP A 101 -0.69 9.72 6.25
C ASP A 101 0.44 9.85 5.22
N PHE A 102 0.37 9.10 4.12
CA PHE A 102 1.31 9.23 3.00
C PHE A 102 1.20 10.58 2.29
N ILE A 103 -0.01 10.99 1.89
CA ILE A 103 -0.24 12.29 1.24
C ILE A 103 0.25 13.43 2.14
N GLY A 104 -0.06 13.36 3.43
CA GLY A 104 0.31 14.39 4.40
C GLY A 104 1.82 14.52 4.68
N MET A 105 2.67 13.66 4.11
CA MET A 105 4.12 13.80 4.17
C MET A 105 4.68 14.80 3.16
N PHE A 106 3.92 15.13 2.12
CA PHE A 106 4.39 15.94 1.00
C PHE A 106 3.56 17.24 0.87
N PRO A 107 4.10 18.28 0.20
CA PRO A 107 3.36 19.51 -0.06
C PRO A 107 2.03 19.26 -0.79
N GLU A 108 1.04 20.12 -0.54
CA GLU A 108 -0.23 20.06 -1.27
C GLU A 108 -0.01 20.26 -2.76
N GLY A 109 -0.65 19.41 -3.58
CA GLY A 109 -0.53 19.45 -5.03
C GLY A 109 0.69 18.70 -5.59
N SER A 110 1.50 18.06 -4.75
CA SER A 110 2.51 17.10 -5.21
C SER A 110 1.86 15.99 -6.03
N GLU A 111 2.51 15.65 -7.15
CA GLU A 111 2.14 14.50 -7.95
C GLU A 111 2.69 13.24 -7.29
N LEU A 112 1.80 12.35 -6.83
CA LEU A 112 2.19 11.17 -6.05
C LEU A 112 2.18 9.90 -6.90
N GLY A 113 3.22 9.09 -6.75
CA GLY A 113 3.35 7.79 -7.40
C GLY A 113 2.81 6.65 -6.55
N VAL A 114 2.38 5.58 -7.21
CA VAL A 114 2.06 4.29 -6.59
C VAL A 114 2.67 3.18 -7.43
N LEU A 115 3.58 2.40 -6.85
CA LEU A 115 4.29 1.35 -7.56
C LEU A 115 3.38 0.12 -7.76
N ARG A 116 3.17 -0.27 -9.01
CA ARG A 116 2.51 -1.50 -9.48
C ARG A 116 1.21 -1.85 -8.75
N PRO A 117 0.22 -0.94 -8.71
CA PRO A 117 -0.96 -1.17 -7.90
C PRO A 117 -1.90 -2.24 -8.46
N CYS A 118 -2.24 -3.25 -7.65
CA CYS A 118 -3.34 -4.15 -7.96
C CYS A 118 -4.70 -3.46 -7.98
N LEU A 119 -5.65 -4.13 -8.64
CA LEU A 119 -7.02 -3.70 -8.84
C LEU A 119 -7.73 -3.20 -7.57
N ALA A 120 -7.56 -3.86 -6.41
CA ALA A 120 -8.22 -3.46 -5.17
C ALA A 120 -7.73 -2.10 -4.67
N VAL A 121 -6.43 -1.85 -4.75
CA VAL A 121 -5.86 -0.54 -4.36
C VAL A 121 -6.18 0.51 -5.41
N ARG A 122 -6.08 0.18 -6.72
CA ARG A 122 -6.51 1.09 -7.80
C ARG A 122 -7.96 1.58 -7.60
N ARG A 123 -8.88 0.65 -7.33
CA ARG A 123 -10.29 0.94 -6.99
C ARG A 123 -10.42 1.87 -5.79
N MET A 124 -9.69 1.57 -4.71
CA MET A 124 -9.71 2.40 -3.50
C MET A 124 -9.18 3.81 -3.77
N LEU A 125 -8.06 3.93 -4.48
CA LEU A 125 -7.44 5.20 -4.81
C LEU A 125 -8.34 6.04 -5.72
N ASN A 126 -8.91 5.45 -6.77
CA ASN A 126 -9.88 6.14 -7.62
C ASN A 126 -11.09 6.67 -6.86
N LYS A 127 -11.64 5.85 -5.97
CA LYS A 127 -12.86 6.19 -5.25
C LYS A 127 -12.65 7.29 -4.22
N HIS A 128 -11.50 7.30 -3.55
CA HIS A 128 -11.26 8.13 -2.36
C HIS A 128 -10.22 9.24 -2.54
N PHE A 129 -9.35 9.11 -3.55
CA PHE A 129 -8.19 9.98 -3.81
C PHE A 129 -8.08 10.28 -5.32
N HIS A 130 -9.22 10.62 -5.92
CA HIS A 130 -9.35 10.80 -7.36
C HIS A 130 -8.37 11.86 -7.89
N GLY A 131 -7.56 11.47 -8.87
CA GLY A 131 -6.56 12.35 -9.51
C GLY A 131 -5.33 12.67 -8.66
N THR A 132 -5.21 12.10 -7.44
CA THR A 132 -4.07 12.34 -6.55
C THR A 132 -2.86 11.47 -6.92
N PHE A 133 -3.11 10.25 -7.40
CA PHE A 133 -2.07 9.25 -7.63
C PHE A 133 -1.90 8.88 -9.10
N ARG A 134 -0.66 8.58 -9.48
CA ARG A 134 -0.29 7.94 -10.74
C ARG A 134 0.25 6.54 -10.47
N ALA A 135 -0.20 5.56 -11.25
CA ALA A 135 0.37 4.21 -11.20
C ALA A 135 1.69 4.16 -11.98
N ILE A 136 2.72 3.57 -11.37
CA ILE A 136 4.05 3.35 -11.95
C ILE A 136 4.23 1.84 -12.13
N GLU A 137 4.33 1.36 -13.38
CA GLU A 137 4.38 -0.08 -13.68
C GLU A 137 5.80 -0.68 -13.69
N MET A 138 6.85 0.14 -13.74
CA MET A 138 8.27 -0.26 -13.80
C MET A 138 9.18 0.66 -12.97
N GLU A 139 10.27 0.12 -12.43
CA GLU A 139 11.28 0.84 -11.63
C GLU A 139 12.21 1.74 -12.48
N ASP A 140 12.46 1.43 -13.75
CA ASP A 140 13.44 2.16 -14.58
C ASP A 140 12.81 3.02 -15.69
N GLY A 141 13.09 4.34 -15.66
CA GLY A 141 13.22 5.30 -16.78
C GLY A 141 12.13 5.44 -17.85
N GLY A 142 11.14 4.56 -17.86
CA GLY A 142 10.09 4.41 -18.87
C GLY A 142 8.73 4.21 -18.22
N SER A 143 8.52 4.82 -17.05
CA SER A 143 7.24 4.85 -16.36
C SER A 143 6.17 5.39 -17.31
N TYR A 144 5.28 4.53 -17.80
CA TYR A 144 4.08 4.99 -18.48
C TYR A 144 2.97 5.16 -17.44
N ILE A 145 2.39 6.36 -17.44
CA ILE A 145 1.29 6.72 -16.56
C ILE A 145 0.07 5.90 -16.98
N VAL A 146 -0.32 4.94 -16.15
CA VAL A 146 -1.63 4.32 -16.31
C VAL A 146 -2.63 5.23 -15.58
N HIS A 147 -3.33 6.06 -16.34
CA HIS A 147 -4.60 6.61 -15.85
C HIS A 147 -5.53 5.43 -15.63
N TYR A 148 -6.04 5.29 -14.40
CA TYR A 148 -6.89 4.17 -14.06
C TYR A 148 -8.10 4.10 -15.01
N ALA A 149 -8.27 2.95 -15.68
CA ALA A 149 -9.31 2.78 -16.69
C ALA A 149 -10.72 2.86 -16.08
N GLU A 150 -11.73 3.25 -16.87
CA GLU A 150 -13.15 3.24 -16.42
C GLU A 150 -13.60 1.89 -15.84
N GLU A 151 -12.97 0.78 -16.24
CA GLU A 151 -13.24 -0.57 -15.72
C GLU A 151 -12.86 -0.73 -14.24
N ASP A 152 -11.88 0.04 -13.77
CA ASP A 152 -11.52 0.14 -12.35
C ASP A 152 -12.59 0.89 -11.54
N LEU A 153 -13.50 1.63 -12.19
CA LEU A 153 -14.63 2.32 -11.55
C LEU A 153 -15.86 1.40 -11.40
N ARG A 154 -15.86 0.22 -12.02
CA ARG A 154 -17.00 -0.71 -11.96
C ARG A 154 -17.03 -1.46 -10.61
N PHE A 155 -18.17 -1.39 -9.93
CA PHE A 155 -18.40 -2.13 -8.68
C PHE A 155 -18.40 -3.65 -8.94
N PRO A 156 -17.87 -4.47 -8.01
CA PRO A 156 -18.10 -5.91 -8.06
C PRO A 156 -19.60 -6.16 -7.86
N GLY A 157 -20.30 -6.57 -8.92
CA GLY A 157 -21.74 -6.84 -8.92
C GLY A 157 -22.59 -5.98 -9.87
N ALA A 158 -22.00 -5.05 -10.63
CA ALA A 158 -22.73 -4.37 -11.70
C ALA A 158 -22.88 -5.31 -12.91
N VAL A 159 -23.97 -6.07 -12.92
CA VAL A 159 -24.50 -6.71 -14.14
C VAL A 159 -25.42 -5.68 -14.80
N TYR A 160 -25.24 -5.47 -16.11
CA TYR A 160 -26.09 -4.61 -16.94
C TYR A 160 -27.56 -5.03 -16.87
#